data_AF-A0A9Q4JF59-F1
#
_entry.id   AF-A0A9Q4JF59-F1
#
_cell.length_a   1.000
_cell.length_b   1.000
_cell.length_c   1.000
_cell.angle_alpha   90.00
_cell.angle_beta   90.00
_cell.angle_gamma   90.00
#
_symmetry.space_group_name_H-M   'P 1'
#
loop_
_entity.id
_entity.type
_entity.pdbx_description
1 polymer ?
#
loop_
_entity_poly.entity_id
_entity_poly.type
_entity_poly.pdbx_seq_one_letter_code
_entity_poly.pdbx_strand_id
1 'polypeptide(L)'
;MKTKKYNWTLRHFFLLFLVLFISGSCVEDVTESTKEPTRYTASDIKSYSDLFDVFWNTMNQKYNYFYEQSSLNWEAIYKEYTPKFKELKTFNRDKQYTKAEISDDCNKAIEYFTEIIDPIIDQHFYVKIALPVSHSYFKSTIFYGGMKSKDKIYAYPFDLKYEYMKSKIQPDTGVFGHKNDMLGGFLSDNPDIYYFGFKSFTISNDYIVSFGDEYLVIDDKSPYYLTGKEIRDTIEAKIKDPAVKSVLIEKSIEYIDKFNSFMMSEIAQDAIKKIENFKQSETIDESFVDALLKAKKNAPNINLELLQLSGLEEFKLNPNYTKWFKQRSTEHLQLACEYTVFLSDIDNVINNQYKIDFYKNFLVPLKNGDIKKIILDLRGNGGGMVLDARTFTDRFITKDAIFGYQRFKEDNNPFSYTPWTPCMTKPTDIGIKKEIPVVILLDKNSASMSEISTLMLKSQGKHVTVVGHYSAGATAGLGDSDQFNGGLRGKVGDYLEFYMPLLAMQDATHTVIEGIGIKPDFLMEPLTEEEIYEMALSPYTHIDRTLKQAVEILTNN
;
A
#
# COMPACT_ATOMS: atom_id res chain seq x y z
N MET A 1 -53.38 31.58 -20.13
CA MET A 1 -53.46 32.99 -19.68
C MET A 1 -54.24 33.02 -18.36
N LYS A 2 -53.72 33.71 -17.34
CA LYS A 2 -54.36 34.13 -16.07
C LYS A 2 -54.46 33.12 -14.91
N THR A 3 -53.38 33.12 -14.13
CA THR A 3 -53.26 33.39 -12.69
C THR A 3 -54.48 33.83 -11.84
N LYS A 4 -54.40 33.40 -10.55
CA LYS A 4 -54.94 33.99 -9.27
C LYS A 4 -56.42 33.67 -8.95
N LYS A 5 -56.86 33.41 -7.70
CA LYS A 5 -56.31 33.72 -6.36
C LYS A 5 -57.05 32.94 -5.24
N TYR A 6 -56.30 32.75 -4.16
CA TYR A 6 -56.49 32.28 -2.77
C TYR A 6 -57.75 32.62 -1.93
N ASN A 7 -57.83 31.88 -0.79
CA ASN A 7 -58.41 32.13 0.57
C ASN A 7 -59.82 31.55 0.84
N TRP A 8 -60.18 30.94 1.98
CA TRP A 8 -59.60 30.82 3.33
C TRP A 8 -60.32 29.71 4.17
N THR A 9 -59.59 29.04 5.08
CA THR A 9 -59.96 28.48 6.42
C THR A 9 -61.11 27.49 6.67
N LEU A 10 -60.84 26.41 7.45
CA LEU A 10 -61.04 26.38 8.92
C LEU A 10 -60.46 25.12 9.62
N ARG A 11 -59.73 25.41 10.71
CA ARG A 11 -59.25 24.64 11.89
C ARG A 11 -59.87 23.27 12.20
N HIS A 12 -59.03 22.35 12.67
CA HIS A 12 -59.27 21.53 13.88
C HIS A 12 -57.96 21.40 14.69
N PHE A 13 -58.00 21.86 15.93
CA PHE A 13 -56.95 21.76 16.96
C PHE A 13 -57.10 20.44 17.71
N PHE A 14 -56.01 19.72 17.96
CA PHE A 14 -55.92 18.79 19.08
C PHE A 14 -54.59 19.04 19.82
N LEU A 15 -54.72 19.49 21.07
CA LEU A 15 -53.63 19.75 22.00
C LEU A 15 -52.98 18.43 22.43
N LEU A 16 -51.66 18.36 22.33
CA LEU A 16 -50.84 17.31 22.93
C LEU A 16 -50.02 17.94 24.06
N PHE A 17 -50.48 17.75 25.29
CA PHE A 17 -49.71 18.03 26.50
C PHE A 17 -48.72 16.88 26.69
N LEU A 18 -47.43 17.14 26.51
CA LEU A 18 -46.37 16.23 26.97
C LEU A 18 -45.52 16.99 27.97
N VAL A 19 -45.68 16.61 29.24
CA VAL A 19 -44.96 17.13 30.39
C VAL A 19 -43.51 16.65 30.30
N LEU A 20 -42.60 17.56 30.01
CA LEU A 20 -41.15 17.34 30.12
C LEU A 20 -40.78 17.32 31.61
N PHE A 21 -40.54 16.12 32.15
CA PHE A 21 -39.74 15.96 33.36
C PHE A 21 -38.27 16.17 32.99
N ILE A 22 -37.74 17.35 33.29
CA ILE A 22 -36.30 17.64 33.23
C ILE A 22 -35.70 17.09 34.53
N SER A 23 -35.17 15.87 34.49
CA SER A 23 -34.19 15.41 35.47
C SER A 23 -32.81 15.83 34.98
N GLY A 24 -32.19 16.77 35.69
CA GLY A 24 -30.89 17.32 35.36
C GLY A 24 -29.80 16.25 35.34
N SER A 25 -29.17 16.08 34.17
CA SER A 25 -27.76 15.78 34.06
C SER A 25 -27.12 17.08 33.58
N CYS A 26 -26.28 17.70 34.42
CA CYS A 26 -25.39 18.76 33.98
C CYS A 26 -24.39 18.13 33.02
N VAL A 27 -24.72 18.11 31.73
CA VAL A 27 -23.72 18.16 30.67
C VAL A 27 -23.39 19.63 30.53
N GLU A 28 -22.19 20.03 30.94
CA GLU A 28 -21.64 21.32 30.53
C GLU A 28 -21.66 21.36 29.00
N ASP A 29 -22.34 22.36 28.45
CA ASP A 29 -22.30 22.69 27.03
C ASP A 29 -20.83 22.79 26.60
N VAL A 30 -20.37 21.87 25.76
CA VAL A 30 -19.06 21.94 25.09
C VAL A 30 -19.15 23.01 24.01
N THR A 31 -19.10 24.28 24.43
CA THR A 31 -18.98 25.45 23.56
C THR A 31 -17.60 26.09 23.73
N GLU A 32 -16.57 25.36 23.32
CA GLU A 32 -15.30 25.94 22.86
C GLU A 32 -14.89 25.12 21.64
N SER A 33 -14.58 25.76 20.51
CA SER A 33 -14.07 25.07 19.35
C SER A 33 -12.72 24.44 19.71
N THR A 34 -12.71 23.17 20.10
CA THR A 34 -11.48 22.43 20.38
C THR A 34 -10.55 22.58 19.18
N LYS A 35 -9.32 23.02 19.45
CA LYS A 35 -8.33 23.27 18.41
C LYS A 35 -8.08 21.97 17.64
N GLU A 36 -8.19 22.02 16.32
CA GLU A 36 -7.91 20.88 15.44
C GLU A 36 -6.46 20.39 15.67
N PRO A 37 -6.21 19.07 15.73
CA PRO A 37 -4.91 18.51 16.09
C PRO A 37 -3.76 19.05 15.24
N THR A 38 -3.97 19.20 13.93
CA THR A 38 -2.95 19.67 12.98
C THR A 38 -2.59 21.15 13.14
N ARG A 39 -3.33 21.91 13.95
CA ARG A 39 -3.07 23.33 14.23
C ARG A 39 -2.24 23.55 15.48
N TYR A 40 -2.00 22.53 16.30
CA TYR A 40 -1.11 22.65 17.45
C TYR A 40 0.34 22.86 17.02
N THR A 41 1.02 23.75 17.73
CA THR A 41 2.43 24.12 17.56
C THR A 41 3.18 23.90 18.87
N ALA A 42 4.51 23.92 18.85
CA ALA A 42 5.31 23.86 20.09
C ALA A 42 4.91 24.92 21.13
N SER A 43 4.37 26.07 20.71
CA SER A 43 3.95 27.14 21.62
C SER A 43 2.69 26.83 22.42
N ASP A 44 1.92 25.81 22.02
CA ASP A 44 0.74 25.36 22.75
C ASP A 44 1.10 24.40 23.89
N ILE A 45 2.31 23.83 23.87
CA ILE A 45 2.76 22.82 24.84
C ILE A 45 3.91 23.40 25.66
N LYS A 46 3.60 23.92 26.86
CA LYS A 46 4.58 24.55 27.77
C LYS A 46 4.79 23.75 29.06
N SER A 47 3.96 22.76 29.31
CA SER A 47 3.97 21.90 30.50
C SER A 47 3.61 20.46 30.15
N TYR A 48 3.85 19.55 31.09
CA TYR A 48 3.36 18.17 30.99
C TYR A 48 1.82 18.10 30.96
N SER A 49 1.13 19.02 31.63
CA SER A 49 -0.34 19.14 31.56
C SER A 49 -0.78 19.49 30.14
N ASP A 50 -0.17 20.51 29.52
CA ASP A 50 -0.50 20.89 28.14
C ASP A 50 -0.23 19.75 27.16
N LEU A 51 0.89 19.03 27.33
CA LEU A 51 1.22 17.87 26.51
C LEU A 51 0.14 16.78 26.61
N PHE A 52 -0.31 16.49 27.83
CA PHE A 52 -1.38 15.52 28.07
C PHE A 52 -2.72 15.98 27.49
N ASP A 53 -3.07 17.26 27.67
CA ASP A 53 -4.31 17.82 27.11
C ASP A 53 -4.31 17.79 25.57
N VAL A 54 -3.18 18.09 24.93
CA VAL A 54 -3.05 17.98 23.46
C VAL A 54 -3.13 16.53 23.00
N PHE A 55 -2.48 15.60 23.70
CA PHE A 55 -2.60 14.16 23.43
C PHE A 55 -4.06 13.72 23.54
N TRP A 56 -4.71 14.03 24.65
CA TRP A 56 -6.09 13.68 24.95
C TRP A 56 -7.07 14.24 23.91
N ASN A 57 -6.95 15.52 23.58
CA ASN A 57 -7.78 16.19 22.57
C ASN A 57 -7.59 15.58 21.18
N THR A 58 -6.35 15.19 20.85
CA THR A 58 -6.06 14.52 19.57
C THR A 58 -6.71 13.14 19.52
N MET A 59 -6.57 12.35 20.59
CA MET A 59 -7.21 11.04 20.70
C MET A 59 -8.74 11.15 20.61
N ASN A 60 -9.37 12.09 21.33
CA ASN A 60 -10.83 12.30 21.25
C ASN A 60 -11.32 12.57 19.83
N GLN A 61 -10.63 13.49 19.14
CA GLN A 61 -11.04 13.93 17.81
C GLN A 61 -10.76 12.90 16.74
N LYS A 62 -9.72 12.06 16.89
CA LYS A 62 -9.22 11.22 15.79
C LYS A 62 -9.31 9.71 16.03
N TYR A 63 -9.37 9.22 17.27
CA TYR A 63 -9.30 7.77 17.52
C TYR A 63 -10.64 7.05 17.25
N ASN A 64 -10.59 5.91 16.57
CA ASN A 64 -11.76 5.25 15.98
C ASN A 64 -12.37 4.10 16.81
N TYR A 65 -11.71 3.66 17.88
CA TYR A 65 -12.09 2.42 18.57
C TYR A 65 -12.60 2.59 20.00
N PHE A 66 -12.81 3.82 20.51
CA PHE A 66 -13.25 4.01 21.90
C PHE A 66 -14.55 3.27 22.23
N TYR A 67 -15.55 3.35 21.35
CA TYR A 67 -16.82 2.66 21.57
C TYR A 67 -16.69 1.13 21.50
N GLU A 68 -15.76 0.62 20.70
CA GLU A 68 -15.56 -0.82 20.50
C GLU A 68 -14.82 -1.48 21.65
N GLN A 69 -14.07 -0.68 22.40
CA GLN A 69 -13.32 -1.11 23.56
C GLN A 69 -14.12 -0.84 24.84
N SER A 70 -15.19 -1.59 25.05
CA SER A 70 -16.11 -1.41 26.19
C SER A 70 -15.45 -1.47 27.58
N SER A 71 -14.26 -2.08 27.68
CA SER A 71 -13.45 -2.11 28.91
C SER A 71 -12.70 -0.80 29.21
N LEU A 72 -12.62 0.13 28.26
CA LEU A 72 -11.86 1.37 28.37
C LEU A 72 -12.79 2.54 28.70
N ASN A 73 -12.82 2.95 29.97
CA ASN A 73 -13.51 4.19 30.35
C ASN A 73 -12.60 5.39 30.10
N TRP A 74 -12.65 5.91 28.88
CA TRP A 74 -11.80 7.01 28.43
C TRP A 74 -11.93 8.24 29.36
N GLU A 75 -13.15 8.70 29.66
CA GLU A 75 -13.35 9.88 30.52
C GLU A 75 -12.77 9.71 31.93
N ALA A 76 -12.85 8.50 32.51
CA ALA A 76 -12.26 8.21 33.80
C ALA A 76 -10.73 8.31 33.77
N ILE A 77 -10.11 7.86 32.67
CA ILE A 77 -8.66 8.01 32.45
C ILE A 77 -8.25 9.48 32.45
N TYR A 78 -8.98 10.36 31.76
CA TYR A 78 -8.67 11.79 31.82
C TYR A 78 -8.74 12.33 33.24
N LYS A 79 -9.84 12.06 33.96
CA LYS A 79 -10.02 12.52 35.34
C LYS A 79 -8.93 12.01 36.29
N GLU A 80 -8.44 10.79 36.08
CA GLU A 80 -7.37 10.21 36.87
C GLU A 80 -6.00 10.82 36.58
N TYR A 81 -5.65 10.99 35.30
CA TYR A 81 -4.29 11.35 34.88
C TYR A 81 -4.05 12.86 34.74
N THR A 82 -5.06 13.69 34.50
CA THR A 82 -4.93 15.15 34.48
C THR A 82 -4.22 15.71 35.73
N PRO A 83 -4.63 15.38 36.98
CA PRO A 83 -3.92 15.86 38.16
C PRO A 83 -2.48 15.32 38.24
N LYS A 84 -2.24 14.05 37.84
CA LYS A 84 -0.90 13.44 37.84
C LYS A 84 0.08 14.17 36.90
N PHE A 85 -0.35 14.53 35.69
CA PHE A 85 0.47 15.29 34.75
C PHE A 85 0.68 16.75 35.19
N LYS A 86 -0.32 17.35 35.85
CA LYS A 86 -0.20 18.71 36.43
C LYS A 86 0.84 18.80 37.54
N GLU A 87 1.10 17.70 38.25
CA GLU A 87 2.12 17.64 39.31
C GLU A 87 3.56 17.61 38.77
N LEU A 88 3.77 17.27 37.49
CA LEU A 88 5.09 17.25 36.85
C LEU A 88 5.50 18.67 36.44
N LYS A 89 6.65 19.16 36.90
CA LYS A 89 6.99 20.61 36.88
C LYS A 89 8.12 20.98 35.92
N THR A 90 8.85 19.99 35.44
CA THR A 90 10.18 20.21 34.83
C THR A 90 10.17 20.28 33.30
N PHE A 91 8.99 20.36 32.66
CA PHE A 91 8.88 20.36 31.20
C PHE A 91 9.69 21.49 30.52
N ASN A 92 9.70 22.68 31.14
CA ASN A 92 10.44 23.85 30.64
C ASN A 92 11.96 23.73 30.78
N ARG A 93 12.47 22.73 31.52
CA ARG A 93 13.89 22.47 31.78
C ARG A 93 14.63 23.64 32.42
N ASP A 94 13.92 24.46 33.21
CA ASP A 94 14.50 25.62 33.89
C ASP A 94 15.75 25.24 34.71
N LYS A 95 16.71 26.15 34.78
CA LYS A 95 17.97 25.98 35.52
C LYS A 95 17.77 25.77 37.02
N GLN A 96 16.60 26.12 37.57
CA GLN A 96 16.27 25.84 38.97
C GLN A 96 16.10 24.35 39.27
N TYR A 97 15.78 23.53 38.27
CA TYR A 97 15.64 22.08 38.44
C TYR A 97 16.95 21.38 38.18
N THR A 98 17.23 20.34 38.94
CA THR A 98 18.36 19.43 38.70
C THR A 98 18.07 18.49 37.52
N LYS A 99 19.12 17.94 36.91
CA LYS A 99 18.96 16.89 35.88
C LYS A 99 18.20 15.66 36.39
N ALA A 100 18.34 15.34 37.68
CA ALA A 100 17.65 14.22 38.32
C ALA A 100 16.14 14.49 38.37
N GLU A 101 15.71 15.67 38.84
CA GLU A 101 14.29 16.04 38.86
C GLU A 101 13.66 16.04 37.46
N ILE A 102 14.37 16.54 36.43
CA ILE A 102 13.90 16.48 35.04
C ILE A 102 13.74 15.02 34.59
N SER A 103 14.70 14.16 34.90
CA SER A 103 14.66 12.74 34.54
C SER A 103 13.55 11.98 35.27
N ASP A 104 13.29 12.31 36.54
CA ASP A 104 12.26 11.67 37.35
C ASP A 104 10.86 11.99 36.83
N ASP A 105 10.58 13.26 36.52
CA ASP A 105 9.31 13.66 35.88
C ASP A 105 9.15 13.02 34.50
N CYS A 106 10.23 12.94 33.71
CA CYS A 106 10.23 12.26 32.41
C CYS A 106 9.85 10.79 32.54
N ASN A 107 10.44 10.08 33.50
CA ASN A 107 10.15 8.67 33.75
C ASN A 107 8.70 8.46 34.23
N LYS A 108 8.17 9.34 35.08
CA LYS A 108 6.75 9.32 35.48
C LYS A 108 5.82 9.58 34.30
N ALA A 109 6.13 10.55 33.44
CA ALA A 109 5.35 10.79 32.23
C ALA A 109 5.32 9.56 31.32
N ILE A 110 6.46 8.87 31.15
CA ILE A 110 6.54 7.60 30.41
C ILE A 110 5.65 6.55 31.07
N GLU A 111 5.72 6.38 32.39
CA GLU A 111 4.88 5.43 33.13
C GLU A 111 3.39 5.72 32.92
N TYR A 112 2.97 6.97 33.08
CA TYR A 112 1.58 7.39 32.89
C TYR A 112 1.09 7.15 31.46
N PHE A 113 1.85 7.56 30.45
CA PHE A 113 1.49 7.27 29.05
C PHE A 113 1.46 5.77 28.76
N THR A 114 2.36 5.00 29.38
CA THR A 114 2.35 3.53 29.25
C THR A 114 1.06 2.95 29.83
N GLU A 115 0.63 3.38 31.01
CA GLU A 115 -0.62 2.92 31.63
C GLU A 115 -1.87 3.31 30.83
N ILE A 116 -1.87 4.51 30.24
CA ILE A 116 -2.99 5.01 29.43
C ILE A 116 -3.11 4.25 28.10
N ILE A 117 -1.97 3.95 27.46
CA ILE A 117 -1.94 3.45 26.07
C ILE A 117 -1.86 1.93 26.01
N ASP A 118 -1.23 1.26 26.97
CA ASP A 118 -1.11 -0.21 26.96
C ASP A 118 -2.45 -0.94 26.80
N PRO A 119 -3.58 -0.49 27.38
CA PRO A 119 -4.85 -1.17 27.18
C PRO A 119 -5.46 -1.00 25.78
N ILE A 120 -4.99 -0.06 24.97
CA ILE A 120 -5.56 0.22 23.63
C ILE A 120 -5.43 -1.05 22.75
N ILE A 121 -6.52 -1.47 22.11
CA ILE A 121 -6.55 -2.72 21.31
C ILE A 121 -6.03 -2.57 19.88
N ASP A 122 -5.88 -1.33 19.41
CA ASP A 122 -5.56 -1.02 18.01
C ASP A 122 -4.10 -1.33 17.69
N GLN A 123 -3.89 -2.27 16.77
CA GLN A 123 -2.57 -2.78 16.43
C GLN A 123 -1.85 -1.91 15.40
N HIS A 124 -2.54 -0.97 14.77
CA HIS A 124 -1.92 0.07 13.97
C HIS A 124 -1.57 1.30 14.81
N PHE A 125 -2.27 1.53 15.93
CA PHE A 125 -2.05 2.72 16.75
C PHE A 125 -0.66 2.73 17.41
N TYR A 126 0.08 3.81 17.16
CA TYR A 126 1.14 4.24 18.05
C TYR A 126 1.19 5.77 18.15
N VAL A 127 1.77 6.25 19.26
CA VAL A 127 2.18 7.64 19.40
C VAL A 127 3.62 7.70 19.85
N LYS A 128 4.40 8.55 19.21
CA LYS A 128 5.74 8.91 19.62
C LYS A 128 5.70 10.26 20.33
N ILE A 129 6.24 10.30 21.54
CA ILE A 129 6.20 11.48 22.41
C ILE A 129 7.62 11.91 22.75
N ALA A 130 7.95 13.18 22.51
CA ALA A 130 9.20 13.81 22.92
C ALA A 130 9.05 14.37 24.34
N LEU A 131 9.82 13.82 25.28
CA LEU A 131 9.79 14.18 26.70
C LEU A 131 11.14 14.75 27.16
N PRO A 132 11.18 15.86 27.91
CA PRO A 132 12.45 16.44 28.36
C PRO A 132 13.11 15.53 29.39
N VAL A 133 14.37 15.14 29.16
CA VAL A 133 15.11 14.23 30.06
C VAL A 133 16.34 14.90 30.68
N SER A 134 16.76 16.05 30.14
CA SER A 134 17.81 16.88 30.72
C SER A 134 17.64 18.33 30.25
N HIS A 135 18.48 19.26 30.74
CA HIS A 135 18.44 20.66 30.32
C HIS A 135 18.50 20.89 28.81
N SER A 136 19.15 19.99 28.06
CA SER A 136 19.44 20.21 26.64
C SER A 136 18.86 19.12 25.73
N TYR A 137 18.12 18.14 26.26
CA TYR A 137 17.72 16.97 25.48
C TYR A 137 16.29 16.50 25.75
N PHE A 138 15.60 16.12 24.68
CA PHE A 138 14.33 15.41 24.70
C PHE A 138 14.55 13.95 24.28
N LYS A 139 14.01 13.02 25.07
CA LYS A 139 13.92 11.60 24.74
C LYS A 139 12.61 11.38 23.98
N SER A 140 12.69 10.78 22.79
CA SER A 140 11.50 10.28 22.10
C SER A 140 11.18 8.87 22.56
N THR A 141 9.95 8.61 22.96
CA THR A 141 9.45 7.27 23.35
C THR A 141 8.23 6.93 22.51
N ILE A 142 8.14 5.70 22.00
CA ILE A 142 7.00 5.19 21.23
C ILE A 142 6.11 4.37 22.18
N PHE A 143 4.81 4.64 22.14
CA PHE A 143 3.79 3.96 22.92
C PHE A 143 2.75 3.34 21.98
N TYR A 144 2.33 2.11 22.27
CA TYR A 144 1.37 1.35 21.47
C TYR A 144 0.62 0.33 22.36
N GLY A 145 -0.51 -0.18 21.88
CA GLY A 145 -1.32 -1.16 22.58
C GLY A 145 -0.57 -2.45 22.93
N GLY A 146 -0.83 -3.01 24.11
CA GLY A 146 -0.26 -4.29 24.56
C GLY A 146 1.25 -4.29 24.81
N MET A 147 1.90 -3.12 24.87
CA MET A 147 3.36 -2.99 25.06
C MET A 147 3.90 -3.55 26.39
N LYS A 148 3.05 -3.77 27.41
CA LYS A 148 3.42 -4.45 28.66
C LYS A 148 3.35 -5.97 28.55
N SER A 149 2.75 -6.52 27.49
CA SER A 149 2.70 -7.96 27.28
C SER A 149 4.12 -8.51 27.14
N LYS A 150 4.41 -9.58 27.88
CA LYS A 150 5.71 -10.28 27.87
C LYS A 150 5.67 -11.59 27.09
N ASP A 151 4.51 -11.93 26.53
CA ASP A 151 4.32 -13.21 25.85
C ASP A 151 5.00 -13.16 24.48
N LYS A 152 6.16 -13.80 24.39
CA LYS A 152 6.86 -13.96 23.12
C LYS A 152 6.19 -15.07 22.32
N ILE A 153 5.37 -14.68 21.34
CA ILE A 153 4.76 -15.61 20.39
C ILE A 153 5.66 -15.70 19.16
N TYR A 154 6.25 -16.86 18.92
CA TYR A 154 7.07 -17.09 17.74
C TYR A 154 6.19 -17.32 16.50
N ALA A 155 6.51 -16.58 15.44
CA ALA A 155 5.89 -16.64 14.12
C ALA A 155 6.86 -17.28 13.12
N TYR A 156 6.39 -17.73 11.95
CA TYR A 156 7.22 -18.29 10.89
C TYR A 156 7.84 -17.16 10.05
N PRO A 157 9.12 -16.80 10.25
CA PRO A 157 9.71 -15.66 9.56
C PRO A 157 9.93 -16.03 8.09
N PHE A 158 9.51 -15.17 7.17
CA PHE A 158 9.60 -15.44 5.74
C PHE A 158 11.03 -15.79 5.30
N ASP A 159 12.00 -15.03 5.78
CA ASP A 159 13.42 -15.20 5.41
C ASP A 159 13.98 -16.55 5.88
N LEU A 160 13.50 -17.10 7.00
CA LEU A 160 13.98 -18.39 7.53
C LEU A 160 13.32 -19.59 6.83
N LYS A 161 12.09 -19.46 6.32
CA LYS A 161 11.40 -20.54 5.59
C LYS A 161 11.69 -20.54 4.08
N TYR A 162 12.33 -19.50 3.55
CA TYR A 162 12.49 -19.30 2.10
C TYR A 162 13.20 -20.47 1.40
N GLU A 163 14.40 -20.85 1.85
CA GLU A 163 15.18 -21.92 1.22
C GLU A 163 14.53 -23.30 1.38
N TYR A 164 13.88 -23.54 2.52
CA TYR A 164 13.08 -24.75 2.74
C TYR A 164 11.98 -24.85 1.70
N MET A 165 11.14 -23.82 1.57
CA MET A 165 10.02 -23.83 0.65
C MET A 165 10.49 -23.85 -0.82
N LYS A 166 11.58 -23.15 -1.15
CA LYS A 166 12.21 -23.19 -2.47
C LYS A 166 12.65 -24.61 -2.85
N SER A 167 13.20 -25.39 -1.92
CA SER A 167 13.58 -26.79 -2.16
C SER A 167 12.39 -27.72 -2.41
N LYS A 168 11.18 -27.30 -2.04
CA LYS A 168 9.92 -28.04 -2.21
C LYS A 168 9.16 -27.68 -3.48
N ILE A 169 9.58 -26.66 -4.21
CA ILE A 169 8.93 -26.19 -5.45
C ILE A 169 9.59 -26.82 -6.67
N GLN A 170 8.78 -27.23 -7.65
CA GLN A 170 9.27 -27.72 -8.93
C GLN A 170 9.95 -26.56 -9.70
N PRO A 171 11.19 -26.73 -10.18
CA PRO A 171 11.95 -25.63 -10.79
C PRO A 171 11.32 -24.99 -12.03
N ASP A 172 10.57 -25.75 -12.82
CA ASP A 172 9.92 -25.33 -14.07
C ASP A 172 8.67 -24.46 -13.85
N THR A 173 8.07 -24.54 -12.67
CA THR A 173 6.90 -23.74 -12.29
C THR A 173 7.22 -22.68 -11.23
N GLY A 174 8.51 -22.52 -10.93
CA GLY A 174 8.99 -21.62 -9.90
C GLY A 174 8.72 -20.15 -10.23
N VAL A 175 8.20 -19.43 -9.23
CA VAL A 175 8.23 -17.97 -9.13
C VAL A 175 9.18 -17.64 -7.99
N PHE A 176 10.17 -16.80 -8.24
CA PHE A 176 11.13 -16.37 -7.21
C PHE A 176 11.32 -14.85 -7.31
N GLY A 177 10.98 -14.16 -6.22
CA GLY A 177 11.11 -12.71 -6.12
C GLY A 177 12.57 -12.25 -6.21
N HIS A 178 12.79 -11.07 -6.81
CA HIS A 178 14.14 -10.53 -7.00
C HIS A 178 14.91 -10.36 -5.68
N LYS A 179 14.22 -10.10 -4.56
CA LYS A 179 14.83 -9.89 -3.25
C LYS A 179 14.61 -11.09 -2.32
N ASN A 180 14.29 -12.27 -2.87
CA ASN A 180 13.81 -13.42 -2.10
C ASN A 180 12.62 -13.03 -1.19
N ASP A 181 11.72 -12.21 -1.73
CA ASP A 181 10.55 -11.61 -1.06
C ASP A 181 9.23 -12.29 -1.47
N MET A 182 9.29 -13.21 -2.43
CA MET A 182 8.18 -14.00 -2.94
C MET A 182 8.71 -15.34 -3.40
N LEU A 183 7.93 -16.40 -3.20
CA LEU A 183 8.13 -17.65 -3.92
C LEU A 183 6.83 -18.42 -4.14
N GLY A 184 6.76 -19.17 -5.23
CA GLY A 184 5.67 -20.11 -5.47
C GLY A 184 5.94 -21.07 -6.60
N GLY A 185 5.05 -22.04 -6.76
CA GLY A 185 5.12 -23.09 -7.77
C GLY A 185 4.42 -24.36 -7.30
N PHE A 186 4.33 -25.37 -8.16
CA PHE A 186 3.79 -26.67 -7.76
C PHE A 186 4.75 -27.38 -6.83
N LEU A 187 4.22 -28.06 -5.81
CA LEU A 187 5.03 -28.81 -4.87
C LEU A 187 5.61 -30.07 -5.53
N SER A 188 6.89 -30.36 -5.27
CA SER A 188 7.57 -31.55 -5.82
C SER A 188 6.95 -32.86 -5.32
N ASP A 189 6.60 -32.90 -4.03
CA ASP A 189 6.01 -34.10 -3.39
C ASP A 189 4.49 -34.21 -3.65
N ASN A 190 3.83 -33.11 -4.04
CA ASN A 190 2.38 -33.03 -4.27
C ASN A 190 2.07 -32.13 -5.49
N PRO A 191 2.29 -32.64 -6.72
CA PRO A 191 2.30 -31.83 -7.94
C PRO A 191 0.94 -31.24 -8.35
N ASP A 192 -0.16 -31.62 -7.70
CA ASP A 192 -1.49 -31.03 -7.90
C ASP A 192 -1.74 -29.79 -7.01
N ILE A 193 -0.85 -29.51 -6.04
CA ILE A 193 -0.95 -28.40 -5.11
C ILE A 193 0.06 -27.31 -5.48
N TYR A 194 -0.43 -26.11 -5.73
CA TYR A 194 0.41 -24.92 -5.89
C TYR A 194 0.66 -24.27 -4.53
N TYR A 195 1.90 -23.91 -4.22
CA TYR A 195 2.24 -23.10 -3.06
C TYR A 195 2.58 -21.69 -3.51
N PHE A 196 2.12 -20.68 -2.76
CA PHE A 196 2.50 -19.28 -2.99
C PHE A 196 2.63 -18.53 -1.67
N GLY A 197 3.80 -17.95 -1.41
CA GLY A 197 4.07 -17.17 -0.22
C GLY A 197 4.91 -15.93 -0.54
N PHE A 198 4.70 -14.85 0.19
CA PHE A 198 5.40 -13.59 -0.03
C PHE A 198 5.48 -12.77 1.27
N LYS A 199 6.51 -11.92 1.35
CA LYS A 199 6.93 -11.22 2.57
C LYS A 199 5.99 -10.09 2.99
N SER A 200 5.43 -9.37 2.02
CA SER A 200 4.55 -8.23 2.23
C SER A 200 3.65 -7.97 1.03
N PHE A 201 2.46 -7.42 1.24
CA PHE A 201 1.58 -6.94 0.18
C PHE A 201 2.18 -5.68 -0.49
N THR A 202 3.16 -5.88 -1.36
CA THR A 202 3.72 -4.86 -2.25
C THR A 202 3.68 -5.30 -3.72
N ILE A 203 2.79 -6.24 -4.04
CA ILE A 203 2.69 -6.89 -5.37
C ILE A 203 2.42 -5.85 -6.45
N SER A 204 1.51 -4.91 -6.20
CA SER A 204 1.16 -3.83 -7.12
C SER A 204 2.34 -2.95 -7.51
N ASN A 205 3.29 -2.74 -6.58
CA ASN A 205 4.47 -1.92 -6.83
C ASN A 205 5.59 -2.72 -7.49
N ASP A 206 5.83 -3.94 -6.98
CA ASP A 206 7.07 -4.65 -7.26
C ASP A 206 6.93 -5.64 -8.42
N TYR A 207 5.73 -6.15 -8.70
CA TYR A 207 5.50 -7.28 -9.62
C TYR A 207 4.55 -7.01 -10.77
N ILE A 208 3.55 -6.13 -10.59
CA ILE A 208 2.61 -5.80 -11.65
C ILE A 208 3.32 -5.00 -12.76
N VAL A 209 3.08 -5.39 -14.00
CA VAL A 209 3.57 -4.70 -15.19
C VAL A 209 2.53 -3.68 -15.63
N SER A 210 2.94 -2.43 -15.77
CA SER A 210 2.13 -1.35 -16.35
C SER A 210 2.85 -0.77 -17.56
N PHE A 211 2.05 -0.25 -18.49
CA PHE A 211 2.50 0.37 -19.72
C PHE A 211 1.79 1.72 -19.89
N GLY A 212 2.39 2.65 -20.62
CA GLY A 212 1.68 3.88 -21.03
C GLY A 212 0.38 3.54 -21.79
N ASP A 213 -0.66 4.37 -21.67
CA ASP A 213 -2.03 4.07 -22.15
C ASP A 213 -2.11 3.83 -23.66
N GLU A 214 -1.35 4.58 -24.46
CA GLU A 214 -1.19 4.40 -25.90
C GLU A 214 0.26 4.77 -26.27
N TYR A 215 0.83 4.11 -27.28
CA TYR A 215 2.04 4.62 -27.93
C TYR A 215 1.58 5.35 -29.18
N LEU A 216 1.93 6.63 -29.30
CA LEU A 216 1.50 7.41 -30.45
C LEU A 216 2.03 6.81 -31.76
N VAL A 217 1.13 6.54 -32.71
CA VAL A 217 1.49 6.58 -34.13
C VAL A 217 2.03 7.98 -34.37
N ILE A 218 3.29 8.09 -34.78
CA ILE A 218 4.06 9.34 -34.90
C ILE A 218 3.13 10.53 -35.22
N ASP A 219 2.97 11.45 -34.27
CA ASP A 219 2.06 12.58 -34.42
C ASP A 219 2.74 13.70 -35.22
N ASP A 220 2.54 13.70 -36.53
CA ASP A 220 3.07 14.71 -37.44
C ASP A 220 2.46 16.11 -37.25
N LYS A 221 1.38 16.22 -36.45
CA LYS A 221 0.76 17.49 -36.04
C LYS A 221 1.27 17.99 -34.71
N SER A 222 2.04 17.20 -33.97
CA SER A 222 2.63 17.60 -32.71
C SER A 222 3.55 18.81 -32.92
N PRO A 223 3.50 19.85 -32.06
CA PRO A 223 4.44 20.96 -32.15
C PRO A 223 5.90 20.53 -31.92
N TYR A 224 6.11 19.33 -31.38
CA TYR A 224 7.44 18.75 -31.18
C TYR A 224 7.95 17.99 -32.40
N TYR A 225 7.11 17.70 -33.39
CA TYR A 225 7.48 16.97 -34.59
C TYR A 225 8.47 17.76 -35.46
N LEU A 226 9.75 17.36 -35.43
CA LEU A 226 10.81 17.96 -36.24
C LEU A 226 10.68 17.57 -37.72
N THR A 227 10.17 18.50 -38.53
CA THR A 227 10.01 18.27 -39.97
C THR A 227 11.33 18.48 -40.73
N GLY A 228 11.50 17.78 -41.86
CA GLY A 228 12.61 18.05 -42.78
C GLY A 228 12.60 19.49 -43.33
N LYS A 229 11.43 20.15 -43.37
CA LYS A 229 11.33 21.58 -43.71
C LYS A 229 11.93 22.46 -42.63
N GLU A 230 11.59 22.22 -41.36
CA GLU A 230 12.17 22.97 -40.22
C GLU A 230 13.70 22.86 -40.18
N ILE A 231 14.24 21.65 -40.44
CA ILE A 231 15.68 21.41 -40.55
C ILE A 231 16.29 22.27 -41.67
N ARG A 232 15.72 22.19 -42.88
CA ARG A 232 16.19 22.96 -44.05
C ARG A 232 16.15 24.47 -43.81
N ASP A 233 15.02 24.98 -43.35
CA ASP A 233 14.83 26.42 -43.10
C ASP A 233 15.81 26.93 -42.02
N THR A 234 16.09 26.13 -40.98
CA THR A 234 17.04 26.47 -39.92
C THR A 234 18.49 26.51 -40.41
N ILE A 235 18.88 25.55 -41.26
CA ILE A 235 20.23 25.50 -41.85
C ILE A 235 20.42 26.66 -42.82
N GLU A 236 19.44 26.95 -43.69
CA GLU A 236 19.47 28.07 -44.63
C GLU A 236 19.67 29.42 -43.94
N ALA A 237 19.04 29.61 -42.78
CA ALA A 237 19.17 30.85 -42.00
C ALA A 237 20.53 31.01 -41.29
N LYS A 238 21.24 29.91 -40.99
CA LYS A 238 22.39 29.92 -40.07
C LYS A 238 23.74 29.57 -40.72
N ILE A 239 23.72 28.83 -41.82
CA ILE A 239 24.92 28.27 -42.47
C ILE A 239 25.09 28.94 -43.84
N LYS A 240 26.31 29.30 -44.22
CA LYS A 240 26.57 29.99 -45.51
C LYS A 240 27.10 29.05 -46.60
N ASP A 241 27.97 28.11 -46.23
CA ASP A 241 28.64 27.22 -47.17
C ASP A 241 27.67 26.16 -47.74
N PRO A 242 27.43 26.12 -49.07
CA PRO A 242 26.51 25.17 -49.69
C PRO A 242 26.89 23.69 -49.50
N ALA A 243 28.18 23.36 -49.43
CA ALA A 243 28.63 21.99 -49.22
C ALA A 243 28.30 21.53 -47.79
N VAL A 244 28.58 22.39 -46.80
CA VAL A 244 28.25 22.15 -45.39
C VAL A 244 26.73 22.05 -45.18
N LYS A 245 25.94 22.92 -45.84
CA LYS A 245 24.46 22.85 -45.79
C LYS A 245 23.95 21.48 -46.21
N SER A 246 24.45 20.98 -47.34
CA SER A 246 24.00 19.72 -47.93
C SER A 246 24.22 18.55 -46.96
N VAL A 247 25.42 18.46 -46.37
CA VAL A 247 25.76 17.41 -45.39
C VAL A 247 24.92 17.52 -44.12
N LEU A 248 24.78 18.73 -43.55
CA LEU A 248 23.98 18.93 -42.33
C LEU A 248 22.51 18.57 -42.56
N ILE A 249 21.91 18.94 -43.70
CA ILE A 249 20.53 18.59 -44.04
C ILE A 249 20.38 17.07 -44.17
N GLU A 250 21.23 16.44 -45.00
CA GLU A 250 21.17 15.01 -45.28
C GLU A 250 21.27 14.19 -43.99
N LYS A 251 22.31 14.45 -43.18
CA LYS A 251 22.59 13.68 -41.98
C LYS A 251 21.58 13.92 -40.86
N SER A 252 21.05 15.14 -40.73
CA SER A 252 19.97 15.42 -39.78
C SER A 252 18.66 14.73 -40.16
N ILE A 253 18.32 14.68 -41.45
CA ILE A 253 17.13 13.96 -41.92
C ILE A 253 17.32 12.45 -41.77
N GLU A 254 18.46 11.89 -42.18
CA GLU A 254 18.79 10.47 -42.03
C GLU A 254 18.64 10.01 -40.58
N TYR A 255 19.11 10.82 -39.63
CA TYR A 255 18.94 10.54 -38.21
C TYR A 255 17.47 10.43 -37.81
N ILE A 256 16.64 11.43 -38.15
CA ILE A 256 15.22 11.42 -37.79
C ILE A 256 14.49 10.26 -38.46
N ASP A 257 14.74 10.04 -39.75
CA ASP A 257 14.13 8.97 -40.53
C ASP A 257 14.48 7.59 -39.97
N LYS A 258 15.68 7.41 -39.39
CA LYS A 258 16.09 6.14 -38.78
C LYS A 258 15.18 5.72 -37.62
N PHE A 259 14.85 6.65 -36.72
CA PHE A 259 13.95 6.37 -35.59
C PHE A 259 12.50 6.25 -36.03
N ASN A 260 12.05 7.12 -36.93
CA ASN A 260 10.68 7.08 -37.47
C ASN A 260 10.41 5.78 -38.22
N SER A 261 11.36 5.35 -39.06
CA SER A 261 11.26 4.08 -39.79
C SER A 261 11.25 2.88 -38.86
N PHE A 262 12.02 2.90 -37.77
CA PHE A 262 11.95 1.84 -36.76
C PHE A 262 10.57 1.80 -36.08
N MET A 263 10.03 2.94 -35.64
CA MET A 263 8.72 2.96 -34.98
C MET A 263 7.60 2.51 -35.92
N MET A 264 7.71 2.76 -37.22
CA MET A 264 6.78 2.27 -38.25
C MET A 264 7.06 0.83 -38.72
N SER A 265 8.14 0.21 -38.27
CA SER A 265 8.52 -1.14 -38.71
C SER A 265 7.60 -2.22 -38.15
N GLU A 266 7.49 -3.35 -38.84
CA GLU A 266 6.73 -4.53 -38.36
C GLU A 266 7.20 -4.99 -36.98
N ILE A 267 8.49 -4.84 -36.66
CA ILE A 267 9.07 -5.25 -35.37
C ILE A 267 8.53 -4.39 -34.22
N ALA A 268 8.52 -3.06 -34.38
CA ALA A 268 8.02 -2.17 -33.35
C ALA A 268 6.49 -2.27 -33.22
N GLN A 269 5.79 -2.36 -34.35
CA GLN A 269 4.33 -2.48 -34.38
C GLN A 269 3.83 -3.80 -33.78
N ASP A 270 4.55 -4.91 -33.96
CA ASP A 270 4.24 -6.18 -33.28
C ASP A 270 4.38 -6.04 -31.76
N ALA A 271 5.46 -5.44 -31.26
CA ALA A 271 5.65 -5.19 -29.83
C ALA A 271 4.57 -4.27 -29.24
N ILE A 272 4.22 -3.18 -29.93
CA ILE A 272 3.11 -2.27 -29.53
C ILE A 272 1.81 -3.05 -29.42
N LYS A 273 1.46 -3.84 -30.45
CA LYS A 273 0.24 -4.66 -30.45
C LYS A 273 0.23 -5.70 -29.33
N LYS A 274 1.38 -6.30 -29.01
CA LYS A 274 1.51 -7.22 -27.87
C LYS A 274 1.25 -6.52 -26.53
N ILE A 275 1.77 -5.31 -26.36
CA ILE A 275 1.52 -4.47 -25.17
C ILE A 275 0.04 -4.08 -25.07
N GLU A 276 -0.59 -3.69 -26.17
CA GLU A 276 -2.04 -3.42 -26.20
C GLU A 276 -2.88 -4.63 -25.81
N ASN A 277 -2.54 -5.81 -26.36
CA ASN A 277 -3.23 -7.06 -26.00
C ASN A 277 -3.01 -7.43 -24.52
N PHE A 278 -1.83 -7.16 -23.96
CA PHE A 278 -1.57 -7.37 -22.54
C PHE A 278 -2.51 -6.52 -21.67
N LYS A 279 -2.76 -5.25 -22.01
CA LYS A 279 -3.67 -4.39 -21.22
C LYS A 279 -5.08 -4.96 -21.10
N GLN A 280 -5.52 -5.76 -22.07
CA GLN A 280 -6.83 -6.42 -22.06
C GLN A 280 -6.79 -7.81 -21.41
N SER A 281 -5.70 -8.56 -21.59
CA SER A 281 -5.62 -9.98 -21.24
C SER A 281 -4.82 -10.28 -19.98
N GLU A 282 -3.93 -9.39 -19.55
CA GLU A 282 -2.86 -9.64 -18.57
C GLU A 282 -1.97 -10.86 -18.92
N THR A 283 -1.92 -11.26 -20.18
CA THR A 283 -1.15 -12.44 -20.58
C THR A 283 0.27 -12.07 -20.98
N ILE A 284 1.25 -12.64 -20.30
CA ILE A 284 2.66 -12.67 -20.73
C ILE A 284 2.97 -14.10 -21.15
N ASP A 285 3.20 -14.31 -22.45
CA ASP A 285 3.61 -15.58 -23.05
C ASP A 285 4.96 -15.45 -23.78
N GLU A 286 5.44 -16.54 -24.38
CA GLU A 286 6.72 -16.51 -25.12
C GLU A 286 6.67 -15.56 -26.32
N SER A 287 5.53 -15.48 -27.01
CA SER A 287 5.37 -14.58 -28.16
C SER A 287 5.43 -13.11 -27.76
N PHE A 288 4.89 -12.76 -26.59
CA PHE A 288 4.97 -11.43 -26.02
C PHE A 288 6.43 -11.06 -25.71
N VAL A 289 7.14 -11.92 -24.96
CA VAL A 289 8.54 -11.68 -24.56
C VAL A 289 9.44 -11.58 -25.80
N ASP A 290 9.26 -12.47 -26.78
CA ASP A 290 10.02 -12.46 -28.03
C ASP A 290 9.83 -11.17 -28.83
N ALA A 291 8.60 -10.65 -28.90
CA ALA A 291 8.31 -9.40 -29.60
C ALA A 291 9.06 -8.23 -28.94
N LEU A 292 9.03 -8.14 -27.60
CA LEU A 292 9.72 -7.07 -26.88
C LEU A 292 11.24 -7.16 -27.02
N LEU A 293 11.82 -8.37 -26.92
CA LEU A 293 13.24 -8.59 -27.12
C LEU A 293 13.69 -8.23 -28.55
N LYS A 294 12.91 -8.59 -29.57
CA LYS A 294 13.18 -8.22 -30.97
C LYS A 294 13.11 -6.71 -31.15
N ALA A 295 12.10 -6.04 -30.61
CA ALA A 295 12.00 -4.59 -30.65
C ALA A 295 13.21 -3.92 -30.00
N LYS A 296 13.58 -4.33 -28.77
CA LYS A 296 14.76 -3.79 -28.09
C LYS A 296 16.05 -3.97 -28.88
N LYS A 297 16.26 -5.16 -29.45
CA LYS A 297 17.48 -5.51 -30.20
C LYS A 297 17.63 -4.69 -31.49
N ASN A 298 16.53 -4.36 -32.16
CA ASN A 298 16.53 -3.65 -33.44
C ASN A 298 16.38 -2.12 -33.29
N ALA A 299 16.05 -1.64 -32.10
CA ALA A 299 15.88 -0.22 -31.79
C ALA A 299 17.20 0.56 -31.97
N PRO A 300 17.23 1.65 -32.77
CA PRO A 300 18.40 2.51 -32.88
C PRO A 300 18.80 3.14 -31.52
N ASN A 301 20.11 3.19 -31.23
CA ASN A 301 20.57 3.76 -29.97
C ASN A 301 20.78 5.27 -30.08
N ILE A 302 19.91 6.05 -29.42
CA ILE A 302 19.92 7.53 -29.43
C ILE A 302 21.33 8.10 -29.19
N ASN A 303 22.02 7.61 -28.16
CA ASN A 303 23.33 8.14 -27.78
C ASN A 303 24.42 7.81 -28.81
N LEU A 304 24.42 6.59 -29.36
CA LEU A 304 25.38 6.19 -30.39
C LEU A 304 25.17 6.97 -31.70
N GLU A 305 23.92 7.11 -32.14
CA GLU A 305 23.58 7.85 -33.36
C GLU A 305 23.91 9.35 -33.23
N LEU A 306 23.59 9.96 -32.08
CA LEU A 306 23.96 11.35 -31.80
C LEU A 306 25.48 11.56 -31.71
N LEU A 307 26.21 10.57 -31.17
CA LEU A 307 27.67 10.62 -31.08
C LEU A 307 28.30 10.56 -32.48
N GLN A 308 27.81 9.68 -33.35
CA GLN A 308 28.26 9.59 -34.74
C GLN A 308 28.03 10.89 -35.49
N LEU A 309 26.83 11.47 -35.40
CA LEU A 309 26.51 12.78 -35.99
C LEU A 309 27.42 13.88 -35.47
N SER A 310 27.59 13.96 -34.14
CA SER A 310 28.44 14.97 -33.49
C SER A 310 29.93 14.80 -33.83
N GLY A 311 30.32 13.62 -34.33
CA GLY A 311 31.67 13.31 -34.77
C GLY A 311 32.03 13.90 -36.14
N LEU A 312 31.03 14.21 -36.97
CA LEU A 312 31.21 14.78 -38.31
C LEU A 312 31.79 16.20 -38.23
N GLU A 313 32.68 16.53 -39.16
CA GLU A 313 33.40 17.81 -39.17
C GLU A 313 32.42 18.99 -39.28
N GLU A 314 31.39 18.85 -40.12
CA GLU A 314 30.35 19.85 -40.33
C GLU A 314 29.57 20.13 -39.05
N PHE A 315 29.23 19.11 -38.26
CA PHE A 315 28.55 19.30 -36.98
C PHE A 315 29.47 19.91 -35.91
N LYS A 316 30.76 19.53 -35.90
CA LYS A 316 31.77 20.11 -34.99
C LYS A 316 32.01 21.59 -35.24
N LEU A 317 32.12 21.98 -36.51
CA LEU A 317 32.36 23.36 -36.92
C LEU A 317 31.11 24.25 -36.80
N ASN A 318 29.92 23.66 -36.60
CA ASN A 318 28.66 24.38 -36.45
C ASN A 318 27.96 24.10 -35.10
N PRO A 319 28.59 24.44 -33.95
CA PRO A 319 28.12 24.03 -32.62
C PRO A 319 26.74 24.58 -32.25
N ASN A 320 26.37 25.77 -32.74
CA ASN A 320 25.04 26.35 -32.50
C ASN A 320 23.92 25.55 -33.19
N TYR A 321 24.16 25.11 -34.42
CA TYR A 321 23.23 24.23 -35.13
C TYR A 321 23.17 22.86 -34.45
N THR A 322 24.32 22.27 -34.14
CA THR A 322 24.41 20.96 -33.47
C THR A 322 23.68 20.96 -32.14
N LYS A 323 23.81 22.01 -31.33
CA LYS A 323 23.07 22.15 -30.07
C LYS A 323 21.55 22.23 -30.31
N TRP A 324 21.13 23.04 -31.27
CA TRP A 324 19.72 23.16 -31.65
C TRP A 324 19.14 21.82 -32.14
N PHE A 325 19.86 21.12 -33.02
CA PHE A 325 19.41 19.85 -33.57
C PHE A 325 19.31 18.77 -32.50
N LYS A 326 20.27 18.69 -31.58
CA LYS A 326 20.21 17.76 -30.42
C LYS A 326 18.97 17.99 -29.58
N GLN A 327 18.64 19.26 -29.29
CA GLN A 327 17.44 19.59 -28.54
C GLN A 327 16.18 19.20 -29.30
N ARG A 328 16.03 19.66 -30.55
CA ARG A 328 14.81 19.42 -31.35
C ARG A 328 14.58 17.95 -31.68
N SER A 329 15.65 17.20 -31.97
CA SER A 329 15.57 15.76 -32.19
C SER A 329 15.20 15.01 -30.91
N THR A 330 15.69 15.43 -29.74
CA THR A 330 15.28 14.86 -28.46
C THR A 330 13.79 15.09 -28.19
N GLU A 331 13.31 16.33 -28.38
CA GLU A 331 11.89 16.67 -28.25
C GLU A 331 11.01 15.86 -29.22
N HIS A 332 11.44 15.70 -30.47
CA HIS A 332 10.75 14.87 -31.45
C HIS A 332 10.64 13.41 -30.97
N LEU A 333 11.76 12.80 -30.58
CA LEU A 333 11.79 11.40 -30.16
C LEU A 333 11.01 11.16 -28.85
N GLN A 334 11.06 12.10 -27.90
CA GLN A 334 10.39 11.95 -26.60
C GLN A 334 8.91 12.28 -26.66
N LEU A 335 8.51 13.30 -27.42
CA LEU A 335 7.17 13.90 -27.31
C LEU A 335 6.30 13.75 -28.56
N ALA A 336 6.89 13.56 -29.75
CA ALA A 336 6.12 13.31 -30.97
C ALA A 336 6.07 11.81 -31.34
N CYS A 337 7.13 11.07 -31.00
CA CYS A 337 7.23 9.63 -31.29
C CYS A 337 7.11 8.74 -30.05
N GLU A 338 7.25 9.31 -28.83
CA GLU A 338 7.31 8.58 -27.56
C GLU A 338 8.32 7.42 -27.53
N TYR A 339 9.37 7.50 -28.36
CA TYR A 339 10.36 6.46 -28.59
C TYR A 339 11.04 6.02 -27.29
N THR A 340 11.38 6.98 -26.43
CA THR A 340 12.03 6.69 -25.14
C THR A 340 11.07 6.03 -24.14
N VAL A 341 9.78 6.36 -24.18
CA VAL A 341 8.76 5.75 -23.33
C VAL A 341 8.57 4.30 -23.76
N PHE A 342 8.39 4.06 -25.07
CA PHE A 342 8.30 2.72 -25.64
C PHE A 342 9.47 1.81 -25.25
N LEU A 343 10.70 2.29 -25.36
CA LEU A 343 11.87 1.51 -24.95
C LEU A 343 11.98 1.32 -23.44
N SER A 344 11.61 2.32 -22.64
CA SER A 344 11.60 2.22 -21.18
C SER A 344 10.60 1.17 -20.71
N ASP A 345 9.42 1.13 -21.32
CA ASP A 345 8.37 0.17 -21.03
C ASP A 345 8.77 -1.25 -21.42
N ILE A 346 9.44 -1.43 -22.55
CA ILE A 346 10.06 -2.71 -22.91
C ILE A 346 11.10 -3.13 -21.86
N ASP A 347 12.04 -2.23 -21.52
CA ASP A 347 13.10 -2.48 -20.55
C ASP A 347 12.54 -2.87 -19.17
N ASN A 348 11.43 -2.23 -18.76
CA ASN A 348 10.73 -2.51 -17.51
C ASN A 348 10.21 -3.95 -17.42
N VAL A 349 10.02 -4.64 -18.55
CA VAL A 349 9.66 -6.05 -18.59
C VAL A 349 10.88 -6.94 -18.75
N ILE A 350 11.64 -6.76 -19.84
CA ILE A 350 12.67 -7.72 -20.25
C ILE A 350 13.87 -7.75 -19.30
N ASN A 351 14.12 -6.67 -18.55
CA ASN A 351 15.18 -6.64 -17.55
C ASN A 351 14.73 -7.17 -16.18
N ASN A 352 13.44 -7.52 -16.04
CA ASN A 352 12.84 -7.97 -14.79
C ASN A 352 12.24 -9.37 -14.96
N GLN A 353 13.11 -10.38 -15.13
CA GLN A 353 12.71 -11.78 -15.34
C GLN A 353 11.72 -12.28 -14.28
N TYR A 354 11.89 -11.89 -13.02
CA TYR A 354 10.99 -12.26 -11.92
C TYR A 354 9.54 -11.78 -12.12
N LYS A 355 9.31 -10.67 -12.83
CA LYS A 355 7.96 -10.23 -13.22
C LYS A 355 7.39 -11.14 -14.30
N ILE A 356 8.20 -11.48 -15.31
CA ILE A 356 7.80 -12.42 -16.37
C ILE A 356 7.41 -13.76 -15.76
N ASP A 357 8.22 -14.29 -14.84
CA ASP A 357 7.97 -15.55 -14.15
C ASP A 357 6.70 -15.48 -13.29
N PHE A 358 6.47 -14.37 -12.57
CA PHE A 358 5.23 -14.16 -11.82
C PHE A 358 3.98 -14.24 -12.70
N TYR A 359 3.99 -13.63 -13.89
CA TYR A 359 2.87 -13.75 -14.82
C TYR A 359 2.77 -15.15 -15.43
N LYS A 360 3.86 -15.67 -15.99
CA LYS A 360 3.90 -16.94 -16.73
C LYS A 360 3.61 -18.16 -15.86
N ASN A 361 4.11 -18.17 -14.63
CA ASN A 361 4.09 -19.36 -13.77
C ASN A 361 3.02 -19.28 -12.69
N PHE A 362 2.46 -18.09 -12.39
CA PHE A 362 1.40 -17.93 -11.41
C PHE A 362 0.12 -17.28 -11.97
N LEU A 363 0.15 -16.02 -12.42
CA LEU A 363 -1.09 -15.31 -12.78
C LEU A 363 -1.83 -15.93 -13.97
N VAL A 364 -1.12 -16.29 -15.04
CA VAL A 364 -1.70 -16.90 -16.23
C VAL A 364 -2.21 -18.32 -15.93
N PRO A 365 -1.43 -19.22 -15.29
CA PRO A 365 -1.92 -20.54 -14.88
C PRO A 365 -3.12 -20.49 -13.92
N LEU A 366 -3.14 -19.53 -12.99
CA LEU A 366 -4.29 -19.31 -12.09
C LEU A 366 -5.53 -18.93 -12.90
N LYS A 367 -5.41 -17.92 -13.77
CA LYS A 367 -6.52 -17.42 -14.59
C LYS A 367 -7.07 -18.48 -15.55
N ASN A 368 -6.20 -19.28 -16.15
CA ASN A 368 -6.57 -20.34 -17.09
C ASN A 368 -7.15 -21.60 -16.42
N GLY A 369 -7.01 -21.72 -15.09
CA GLY A 369 -7.50 -22.87 -14.33
C GLY A 369 -6.54 -24.07 -14.31
N ASP A 370 -5.26 -23.84 -14.62
CA ASP A 370 -4.21 -24.85 -14.50
C ASP A 370 -3.87 -25.10 -13.02
N ILE A 371 -3.92 -24.05 -12.20
CA ILE A 371 -3.84 -24.17 -10.73
C ILE A 371 -5.20 -24.58 -10.18
N LYS A 372 -5.28 -25.82 -9.66
CA LYS A 372 -6.54 -26.43 -9.18
C LYS A 372 -6.67 -26.48 -7.67
N LYS A 373 -5.56 -26.37 -6.93
CA LYS A 373 -5.49 -26.32 -5.46
C LYS A 373 -4.33 -25.41 -5.09
N ILE A 374 -4.49 -24.60 -4.05
CA ILE A 374 -3.46 -23.64 -3.66
C ILE A 374 -3.31 -23.48 -2.15
N ILE A 375 -2.05 -23.38 -1.70
CA ILE A 375 -1.67 -22.90 -0.37
C ILE A 375 -1.19 -21.46 -0.50
N LEU A 376 -1.85 -20.53 0.18
CA LEU A 376 -1.44 -19.13 0.32
C LEU A 376 -0.78 -18.94 1.69
N ASP A 377 0.54 -18.79 1.72
CA ASP A 377 1.30 -18.62 2.95
C ASP A 377 1.49 -17.14 3.29
N LEU A 378 0.65 -16.66 4.21
CA LEU A 378 0.65 -15.28 4.72
C LEU A 378 1.27 -15.19 6.13
N ARG A 379 1.89 -16.26 6.63
CA ARG A 379 2.60 -16.25 7.92
C ARG A 379 3.80 -15.31 7.85
N GLY A 380 3.97 -14.48 8.89
CA GLY A 380 5.02 -13.46 8.93
C GLY A 380 4.78 -12.24 8.03
N ASN A 381 3.65 -12.16 7.32
CA ASN A 381 3.33 -11.06 6.41
C ASN A 381 2.51 -9.97 7.11
N GLY A 382 3.15 -8.84 7.42
CA GLY A 382 2.55 -7.71 8.12
C GLY A 382 1.56 -6.86 7.31
N GLY A 383 1.19 -7.27 6.10
CA GLY A 383 0.30 -6.54 5.21
C GLY A 383 1.04 -5.66 4.22
N GLY A 384 0.49 -4.48 3.90
CA GLY A 384 1.04 -3.58 2.91
C GLY A 384 -0.03 -2.75 2.19
N MET A 385 0.02 -2.70 0.87
CA MET A 385 -0.80 -1.83 0.04
C MET A 385 -2.22 -2.35 -0.14
N VAL A 386 -3.21 -1.50 0.16
CA VAL A 386 -4.64 -1.79 -0.09
C VAL A 386 -4.91 -2.08 -1.58
N LEU A 387 -4.11 -1.53 -2.49
CA LEU A 387 -4.20 -1.81 -3.92
C LEU A 387 -4.03 -3.30 -4.23
N ASP A 388 -3.35 -4.07 -3.39
CA ASP A 388 -3.18 -5.52 -3.59
C ASP A 388 -4.44 -6.34 -3.33
N ALA A 389 -5.48 -5.74 -2.73
CA ALA A 389 -6.82 -6.32 -2.80
C ALA A 389 -7.23 -6.51 -4.27
N ARG A 390 -6.97 -5.51 -5.11
CA ARG A 390 -7.38 -5.49 -6.53
C ARG A 390 -6.41 -6.25 -7.43
N THR A 391 -5.11 -6.17 -7.18
CA THR A 391 -4.10 -6.79 -8.06
C THR A 391 -3.85 -8.26 -7.75
N PHE A 392 -4.13 -8.72 -6.53
CA PHE A 392 -3.87 -10.09 -6.08
C PHE A 392 -5.12 -10.79 -5.54
N THR A 393 -5.79 -10.22 -4.53
CA THR A 393 -6.87 -10.94 -3.82
C THR A 393 -8.09 -11.17 -4.70
N ASP A 394 -8.49 -10.16 -5.49
CA ASP A 394 -9.61 -10.22 -6.44
C ASP A 394 -9.44 -11.34 -7.49
N ARG A 395 -8.24 -11.90 -7.65
CA ARG A 395 -8.01 -13.04 -8.56
C ARG A 395 -8.67 -14.32 -8.10
N PHE A 396 -9.02 -14.43 -6.83
CA PHE A 396 -9.66 -15.62 -6.24
C PHE A 396 -11.16 -15.42 -5.96
N ILE A 397 -11.70 -14.23 -6.25
CA ILE A 397 -13.09 -13.88 -5.96
C ILE A 397 -14.01 -14.35 -7.09
N THR A 398 -14.99 -15.18 -6.74
CA THR A 398 -15.92 -15.82 -7.70
C THR A 398 -17.36 -15.36 -7.52
N LYS A 399 -17.70 -14.74 -6.39
CA LYS A 399 -19.04 -14.19 -6.13
C LYS A 399 -19.00 -12.93 -5.30
N ASP A 400 -20.08 -12.16 -5.38
CA ASP A 400 -20.33 -11.06 -4.44
C ASP A 400 -20.56 -11.63 -3.04
N ALA A 401 -19.79 -11.17 -2.06
CA ALA A 401 -19.95 -11.56 -0.66
C ALA A 401 -19.49 -10.46 0.29
N ILE A 402 -20.20 -10.31 1.41
CA ILE A 402 -19.78 -9.43 2.51
C ILE A 402 -18.65 -10.13 3.26
N PHE A 403 -17.52 -9.45 3.41
CA PHE A 403 -16.37 -9.95 4.17
C PHE A 403 -16.16 -9.23 5.51
N GLY A 404 -16.82 -8.10 5.71
CA GLY A 404 -16.76 -7.34 6.94
C GLY A 404 -17.63 -6.10 6.88
N TYR A 405 -17.51 -5.28 7.91
CA TYR A 405 -18.19 -4.00 8.02
C TYR A 405 -17.20 -2.95 8.53
N GLN A 406 -17.34 -1.72 8.06
CA GLN A 406 -16.53 -0.59 8.49
C GLN A 406 -17.40 0.57 8.94
N ARG A 407 -16.87 1.40 9.85
CA ARG A 407 -17.49 2.67 10.22
C ARG A 407 -16.43 3.73 10.52
N PHE A 408 -16.85 4.98 10.45
CA PHE A 408 -15.98 6.15 10.56
C PHE A 408 -16.46 7.05 11.69
N LYS A 409 -15.57 7.92 12.20
CA LYS A 409 -16.01 9.06 13.01
C LYS A 409 -16.89 10.02 12.19
N GLU A 410 -18.00 10.47 12.78
CA GLU A 410 -18.86 11.49 12.15
C GLU A 410 -18.42 12.91 12.45
N ASP A 411 -17.82 13.13 13.62
CA ASP A 411 -17.39 14.45 14.09
C ASP A 411 -16.31 14.31 15.18
N ASN A 412 -16.00 15.42 15.87
CA ASN A 412 -14.97 15.50 16.91
C ASN A 412 -15.36 14.88 18.27
N ASN A 413 -16.61 14.44 18.46
CA ASN A 413 -17.05 13.73 19.66
C ASN A 413 -16.42 12.33 19.70
N PRO A 414 -15.76 11.91 20.80
CA PRO A 414 -15.07 10.62 20.90
C PRO A 414 -15.95 9.40 20.61
N PHE A 415 -17.27 9.49 20.79
CA PHE A 415 -18.21 8.38 20.65
C PHE A 415 -19.21 8.53 19.49
N SER A 416 -19.00 9.50 18.58
CA SER A 416 -19.85 9.74 17.41
C SER A 416 -19.32 9.01 16.18
N TYR A 417 -20.10 8.05 15.67
CA TYR A 417 -19.71 7.16 14.56
C TYR A 417 -20.85 6.94 13.57
N THR A 418 -20.48 6.70 12.32
CA THR A 418 -21.44 6.31 11.28
C THR A 418 -22.03 4.93 11.59
N PRO A 419 -23.22 4.61 11.04
CA PRO A 419 -23.65 3.22 10.97
C PRO A 419 -22.60 2.33 10.27
N TRP A 420 -22.61 1.04 10.60
CA TRP A 420 -21.79 0.04 9.94
C TRP A 420 -22.14 -0.07 8.46
N THR A 421 -21.14 0.09 7.60
CA THR A 421 -21.26 -0.05 6.15
C THR A 421 -20.63 -1.37 5.71
N PRO A 422 -21.31 -2.22 4.92
CA PRO A 422 -20.76 -3.50 4.48
C PRO A 422 -19.58 -3.32 3.53
N CYS A 423 -18.53 -4.11 3.76
CA CYS A 423 -17.40 -4.28 2.84
C CYS A 423 -17.65 -5.54 2.02
N MET A 424 -17.63 -5.40 0.68
CA MET A 424 -18.03 -6.47 -0.23
C MET A 424 -16.94 -6.80 -1.24
N THR A 425 -16.81 -8.09 -1.52
CA THR A 425 -16.06 -8.62 -2.66
C THR A 425 -16.92 -8.52 -3.91
N LYS A 426 -16.26 -8.44 -5.09
CA LYS A 426 -16.92 -8.43 -6.39
C LYS A 426 -16.07 -9.19 -7.40
N PRO A 427 -16.63 -10.14 -8.18
CA PRO A 427 -15.90 -10.81 -9.24
C PRO A 427 -15.37 -9.82 -10.28
N THR A 428 -14.19 -10.13 -10.80
CA THR A 428 -13.52 -9.35 -11.83
C THR A 428 -13.18 -10.24 -13.04
N ASP A 429 -12.86 -9.62 -14.17
CA ASP A 429 -12.51 -10.38 -15.37
C ASP A 429 -11.14 -11.07 -15.26
N ILE A 430 -10.28 -10.58 -14.37
CA ILE A 430 -8.91 -11.08 -14.13
C ILE A 430 -8.85 -12.28 -13.17
N GLY A 431 -9.94 -12.56 -12.45
CA GLY A 431 -10.00 -13.66 -11.49
C GLY A 431 -10.44 -15.01 -12.07
N ILE A 432 -10.23 -16.06 -11.26
CA ILE A 432 -10.63 -17.43 -11.55
C ILE A 432 -12.14 -17.51 -11.80
N LYS A 433 -12.54 -18.37 -12.74
CA LYS A 433 -13.96 -18.54 -13.10
C LYS A 433 -14.68 -19.61 -12.29
N LYS A 434 -13.94 -20.39 -11.50
CA LYS A 434 -14.46 -21.48 -10.67
C LYS A 434 -13.71 -21.50 -9.34
N GLU A 435 -14.43 -21.84 -8.27
CA GLU A 435 -13.84 -22.05 -6.96
C GLU A 435 -12.82 -23.20 -7.02
N ILE A 436 -11.67 -22.99 -6.39
CA ILE A 436 -10.63 -24.01 -6.18
C ILE A 436 -10.40 -24.16 -4.68
N PRO A 437 -10.02 -25.34 -4.16
CA PRO A 437 -9.59 -25.48 -2.78
C PRO A 437 -8.40 -24.54 -2.46
N VAL A 438 -8.58 -23.70 -1.43
CA VAL A 438 -7.56 -22.76 -0.94
C VAL A 438 -7.29 -23.04 0.53
N VAL A 439 -6.03 -23.25 0.89
CA VAL A 439 -5.58 -23.20 2.29
C VAL A 439 -4.77 -21.94 2.52
N ILE A 440 -5.13 -21.15 3.53
CA ILE A 440 -4.40 -19.94 3.93
C ILE A 440 -3.64 -20.24 5.21
N LEU A 441 -2.35 -19.96 5.24
CA LEU A 441 -1.53 -20.07 6.45
C LEU A 441 -1.41 -18.70 7.12
N LEU A 442 -1.76 -18.63 8.41
CA LEU A 442 -1.63 -17.42 9.24
C LEU A 442 -0.85 -17.67 10.53
N ASP A 443 -0.23 -16.62 11.05
CA ASP A 443 0.34 -16.57 12.39
C ASP A 443 0.20 -15.18 13.01
N LYS A 444 0.73 -14.98 14.22
CA LYS A 444 0.57 -13.72 14.96
C LYS A 444 1.20 -12.50 14.26
N ASN A 445 2.08 -12.72 13.29
CA ASN A 445 2.69 -11.65 12.49
C ASN A 445 1.96 -11.43 11.15
N SER A 446 0.96 -12.24 10.81
CA SER A 446 0.03 -11.95 9.72
C SER A 446 -0.86 -10.76 10.13
N ALA A 447 -0.76 -9.63 9.42
CA ALA A 447 -1.45 -8.40 9.81
C ALA A 447 -2.04 -7.66 8.60
N SER A 448 -3.01 -6.77 8.84
CA SER A 448 -3.45 -5.78 7.85
C SER A 448 -3.92 -6.42 6.56
N MET A 449 -3.29 -6.13 5.42
CA MET A 449 -3.69 -6.73 4.14
C MET A 449 -3.72 -8.26 4.14
N SER A 450 -2.89 -8.94 4.94
CA SER A 450 -2.99 -10.39 5.13
C SER A 450 -4.34 -10.81 5.71
N GLU A 451 -4.85 -10.03 6.67
CA GLU A 451 -6.12 -10.26 7.33
C GLU A 451 -7.29 -9.88 6.43
N ILE A 452 -7.23 -8.71 5.78
CA ILE A 452 -8.26 -8.27 4.83
C ILE A 452 -8.41 -9.27 3.68
N SER A 453 -7.30 -9.71 3.08
CA SER A 453 -7.32 -10.74 2.04
C SER A 453 -7.89 -12.06 2.56
N THR A 454 -7.55 -12.47 3.79
CA THR A 454 -8.13 -13.69 4.38
C THR A 454 -9.64 -13.57 4.57
N LEU A 455 -10.15 -12.45 5.08
CA LEU A 455 -11.59 -12.24 5.24
C LEU A 455 -12.30 -12.26 3.87
N MET A 456 -11.73 -11.59 2.86
CA MET A 456 -12.23 -11.61 1.50
C MET A 456 -12.32 -13.03 0.95
N LEU A 457 -11.26 -13.84 1.11
CA LEU A 457 -11.23 -15.22 0.64
C LEU A 457 -12.20 -16.12 1.42
N LYS A 458 -12.24 -16.05 2.76
CA LYS A 458 -13.21 -16.82 3.58
C LYS A 458 -14.65 -16.54 3.20
N SER A 459 -14.97 -15.31 2.78
CA SER A 459 -16.32 -14.96 2.32
C SER A 459 -16.75 -15.71 1.05
N GLN A 460 -15.79 -16.28 0.30
CA GLN A 460 -16.07 -17.04 -0.93
C GLN A 460 -16.64 -18.44 -0.65
N GLY A 461 -16.41 -19.03 0.52
CA GLY A 461 -17.10 -20.24 0.97
C GLY A 461 -16.20 -21.30 1.60
N LYS A 462 -16.77 -22.51 1.76
CA LYS A 462 -16.14 -23.62 2.50
C LYS A 462 -14.92 -24.24 1.82
N HIS A 463 -14.66 -23.91 0.56
CA HIS A 463 -13.45 -24.32 -0.15
C HIS A 463 -12.20 -23.58 0.34
N VAL A 464 -12.36 -22.53 1.15
CA VAL A 464 -11.26 -21.80 1.81
C VAL A 464 -11.13 -22.25 3.26
N THR A 465 -9.94 -22.70 3.63
CA THR A 465 -9.61 -23.13 5.00
C THR A 465 -8.42 -22.35 5.53
N VAL A 466 -8.51 -21.82 6.75
CA VAL A 466 -7.40 -21.14 7.42
C VAL A 466 -6.73 -22.07 8.42
N VAL A 467 -5.40 -22.21 8.34
CA VAL A 467 -4.59 -23.08 9.20
C VAL A 467 -3.47 -22.26 9.84
N GLY A 468 -3.17 -22.50 11.11
CA GLY A 468 -2.07 -21.82 11.80
C GLY A 468 -2.51 -21.24 13.12
N HIS A 469 -2.08 -20.02 13.43
CA HIS A 469 -2.44 -19.34 14.69
C HIS A 469 -3.32 -18.10 14.41
N TYR A 470 -3.88 -17.52 15.47
CA TYR A 470 -4.50 -16.18 15.40
C TYR A 470 -3.56 -15.17 14.75
N SER A 471 -4.11 -14.34 13.86
CA SER A 471 -3.40 -13.23 13.25
C SER A 471 -3.19 -12.05 14.22
N ALA A 472 -2.54 -10.99 13.76
CA ALA A 472 -2.17 -9.85 14.59
C ALA A 472 -3.39 -9.11 15.17
N GLY A 473 -4.47 -8.97 14.41
CA GLY A 473 -5.62 -8.13 14.73
C GLY A 473 -5.38 -6.67 14.33
N ALA A 474 -4.79 -6.41 13.17
CA ALA A 474 -4.51 -5.08 12.64
C ALA A 474 -5.40 -4.83 11.42
N THR A 475 -6.71 -4.82 11.61
CA THR A 475 -7.72 -4.71 10.55
C THR A 475 -8.15 -3.28 10.24
N ALA A 476 -7.83 -2.34 11.13
CA ALA A 476 -8.15 -0.94 10.98
C ALA A 476 -7.51 -0.32 9.73
N GLY A 477 -8.30 0.41 8.94
CA GLY A 477 -7.85 1.01 7.68
C GLY A 477 -6.87 2.15 7.88
N LEU A 478 -5.80 2.17 7.08
CA LEU A 478 -4.81 3.25 7.03
C LEU A 478 -4.89 4.00 5.70
N GLY A 479 -4.57 5.29 5.73
CA GLY A 479 -4.61 6.13 4.53
C GLY A 479 -4.26 7.59 4.84
N ASP A 480 -4.70 8.49 3.98
CA ASP A 480 -4.54 9.93 4.16
C ASP A 480 -5.60 10.48 5.13
N SER A 481 -5.17 11.22 6.14
CA SER A 481 -6.05 11.75 7.20
C SER A 481 -6.98 12.86 6.71
N ASP A 482 -6.65 13.54 5.60
CA ASP A 482 -7.47 14.66 5.10
C ASP A 482 -8.79 14.19 4.46
N GLN A 483 -8.95 12.88 4.24
CA GLN A 483 -10.13 12.28 3.61
C GLN A 483 -11.17 11.80 4.64
N PHE A 484 -10.82 11.74 5.92
CA PHE A 484 -11.67 11.15 6.97
C PHE A 484 -11.62 12.00 8.24
N ASN A 485 -12.72 12.04 9.00
CA ASN A 485 -12.73 12.74 10.28
C ASN A 485 -11.84 12.06 11.32
N GLY A 486 -11.77 10.72 11.26
CA GLY A 486 -10.94 9.89 12.11
C GLY A 486 -9.57 9.58 11.52
N GLY A 487 -8.66 9.17 12.40
CA GLY A 487 -7.26 8.86 12.13
C GLY A 487 -6.38 10.09 11.96
N LEU A 488 -5.09 9.87 12.18
CA LEU A 488 -4.05 10.89 12.07
C LEU A 488 -2.69 10.23 11.90
N ARG A 489 -1.97 10.62 10.86
CA ARG A 489 -0.57 10.24 10.66
C ARG A 489 0.27 11.50 10.50
N GLY A 490 0.97 11.88 11.57
CA GLY A 490 1.78 13.09 11.52
C GLY A 490 2.04 13.70 12.89
N LYS A 491 2.74 14.84 12.86
CA LYS A 491 3.13 15.57 14.06
C LYS A 491 2.02 16.49 14.56
N VAL A 492 1.92 16.60 15.89
CA VAL A 492 1.02 17.49 16.61
C VAL A 492 1.84 18.24 17.65
N GLY A 493 1.87 19.57 17.53
CA GLY A 493 2.54 20.44 18.50
C GLY A 493 4.05 20.20 18.64
N ASP A 494 4.71 19.63 17.63
CA ASP A 494 6.14 19.24 17.58
C ASP A 494 6.61 18.18 18.59
N TYR A 495 5.83 17.89 19.64
CA TYR A 495 6.17 16.91 20.68
C TYR A 495 5.49 15.56 20.50
N LEU A 496 4.40 15.48 19.73
CA LEU A 496 3.65 14.27 19.48
C LEU A 496 3.74 13.90 18.00
N GLU A 497 3.88 12.63 17.69
CA GLU A 497 3.77 12.08 16.34
C GLU A 497 2.84 10.86 16.41
N PHE A 498 1.65 11.00 15.83
CA PHE A 498 0.63 9.97 15.84
C PHE A 498 0.71 9.13 14.58
N TYR A 499 0.42 7.85 14.74
CA TYR A 499 0.05 6.94 13.67
C TYR A 499 -1.21 6.22 14.12
N MET A 500 -2.34 6.60 13.55
CA MET A 500 -3.66 6.21 14.01
C MET A 500 -4.54 5.88 12.80
N PRO A 501 -5.27 4.74 12.82
CA PRO A 501 -6.07 4.34 11.67
C PRO A 501 -7.33 5.20 11.54
N LEU A 502 -7.88 5.19 10.34
CA LEU A 502 -8.95 6.08 9.86
C LEU A 502 -10.36 5.58 10.17
N LEU A 503 -10.50 4.28 10.45
CA LEU A 503 -11.80 3.61 10.60
C LEU A 503 -11.72 2.44 11.57
N ALA A 504 -12.89 2.02 12.07
CA ALA A 504 -13.07 0.76 12.78
C ALA A 504 -13.65 -0.31 11.86
N MET A 505 -13.29 -1.57 12.10
CA MET A 505 -13.74 -2.71 11.31
C MET A 505 -14.28 -3.85 12.19
N GLN A 506 -15.30 -4.54 11.67
CA GLN A 506 -15.78 -5.83 12.15
C GLN A 506 -15.71 -6.85 11.02
N ASP A 507 -15.59 -8.12 11.38
CA ASP A 507 -15.75 -9.21 10.42
C ASP A 507 -17.23 -9.39 9.99
N ALA A 508 -17.49 -10.30 9.06
CA ALA A 508 -18.84 -10.58 8.55
C ALA A 508 -19.81 -11.12 9.63
N THR A 509 -19.32 -11.46 10.83
CA THR A 509 -20.13 -11.91 11.97
C THR A 509 -20.46 -10.77 12.95
N HIS A 510 -20.08 -9.53 12.63
CA HIS A 510 -20.16 -8.36 13.51
C HIS A 510 -19.25 -8.44 14.74
N THR A 511 -18.13 -9.16 14.64
CA THR A 511 -17.12 -9.22 15.69
C THR A 511 -15.98 -8.25 15.38
N VAL A 512 -15.62 -7.41 16.35
CA VAL A 512 -14.39 -6.60 16.28
C VAL A 512 -13.22 -7.53 16.54
N ILE A 513 -12.37 -7.72 15.53
CA ILE A 513 -11.18 -8.59 15.62
C ILE A 513 -9.88 -7.79 15.72
N GLU A 514 -9.95 -6.46 15.81
CA GLU A 514 -8.81 -5.60 16.14
C GLU A 514 -8.22 -6.00 17.51
N GLY A 515 -6.90 -6.14 17.60
CA GLY A 515 -6.18 -6.64 18.79
C GLY A 515 -6.27 -8.16 19.02
N ILE A 516 -7.22 -8.84 18.37
CA ILE A 516 -7.47 -10.29 18.55
C ILE A 516 -6.89 -11.08 17.37
N GLY A 517 -7.23 -10.69 16.15
CA GLY A 517 -6.92 -11.39 14.91
C GLY A 517 -7.99 -12.39 14.48
N ILE A 518 -7.88 -12.83 13.23
CA ILE A 518 -8.67 -13.89 12.62
C ILE A 518 -8.35 -15.21 13.31
N LYS A 519 -9.38 -15.87 13.82
CA LYS A 519 -9.27 -17.24 14.33
C LYS A 519 -9.12 -18.22 13.15
N PRO A 520 -8.08 -19.08 13.14
CA PRO A 520 -7.94 -20.12 12.13
C PRO A 520 -9.02 -21.19 12.28
N ASP A 521 -9.38 -21.85 11.17
CA ASP A 521 -10.28 -23.01 11.18
C ASP A 521 -9.59 -24.22 11.81
N PHE A 522 -8.27 -24.35 11.60
CA PHE A 522 -7.40 -25.31 12.29
C PHE A 522 -6.31 -24.56 13.08
N LEU A 523 -6.50 -24.47 14.40
CA LEU A 523 -5.53 -23.87 15.31
C LEU A 523 -4.33 -24.79 15.51
N MET A 524 -3.14 -24.26 15.23
CA MET A 524 -1.84 -24.87 15.45
C MET A 524 -1.16 -24.14 16.62
N GLU A 525 -0.42 -24.88 17.45
CA GLU A 525 0.42 -24.26 18.49
C GLU A 525 1.42 -23.25 17.88
N PRO A 526 1.75 -22.14 18.56
CA PRO A 526 2.85 -21.27 18.15
C PRO A 526 4.16 -22.03 17.98
N LEU A 527 5.11 -21.46 17.22
CA LEU A 527 6.45 -22.06 17.15
C LEU A 527 7.12 -22.05 18.53
N THR A 528 7.93 -23.07 18.81
CA THR A 528 8.86 -23.01 19.93
C THR A 528 10.12 -22.25 19.55
N GLU A 529 10.89 -21.83 20.55
CA GLU A 529 12.18 -21.19 20.33
C GLU A 529 13.16 -22.13 19.61
N GLU A 530 13.13 -23.42 19.96
CA GLU A 530 13.91 -24.47 19.32
C GLU A 530 13.53 -24.64 17.84
N GLU A 531 12.23 -24.64 17.51
CA GLU A 531 11.79 -24.72 16.11
C GLU A 531 12.34 -23.53 15.30
N ILE A 532 12.34 -22.31 15.85
CA ILE A 532 12.94 -21.13 15.19
C ILE A 532 14.45 -21.29 15.01
N TYR A 533 15.16 -21.79 16.03
CA TYR A 533 16.58 -22.06 15.93
C TYR A 533 16.87 -23.14 14.88
N GLU A 534 16.05 -24.19 14.79
CA GLU A 534 16.16 -25.22 13.77
C GLU A 534 15.94 -24.66 12.36
N MET A 535 14.96 -23.76 12.16
CA MET A 535 14.77 -23.08 10.87
C MET A 535 16.04 -22.33 10.44
N ALA A 536 16.73 -21.68 11.37
CA ALA A 536 17.97 -20.95 11.10
C ALA A 536 19.18 -21.86 10.86
N LEU A 537 19.31 -22.94 11.64
CA LEU A 537 20.46 -23.86 11.57
C LEU A 537 20.33 -24.90 10.44
N SER A 538 19.10 -25.27 10.11
CA SER A 538 18.75 -26.31 9.13
C SER A 538 17.74 -25.77 8.09
N PRO A 539 18.10 -24.73 7.32
CA PRO A 539 17.17 -23.99 6.46
C PRO A 539 16.58 -24.81 5.31
N TYR A 540 17.08 -26.02 5.03
CA TYR A 540 16.56 -26.90 3.97
C TYR A 540 15.79 -28.12 4.52
N THR A 541 15.90 -28.43 5.81
CA THR A 541 15.43 -29.71 6.37
C THR A 541 14.56 -29.59 7.61
N HIS A 542 14.36 -28.39 8.16
CA HIS A 542 13.42 -28.20 9.26
C HIS A 542 12.00 -28.68 8.89
N ILE A 543 11.21 -29.04 9.88
CA ILE A 543 9.85 -29.54 9.65
C ILE A 543 8.86 -28.39 9.78
N ASP A 544 8.20 -28.01 8.70
CA ASP A 544 7.06 -27.10 8.76
C ASP A 544 5.76 -27.91 8.98
N ARG A 545 5.39 -28.06 10.26
CA ARG A 545 4.17 -28.79 10.65
C ARG A 545 2.87 -28.14 10.15
N THR A 546 2.86 -26.82 10.01
CA THR A 546 1.69 -26.09 9.51
C THR A 546 1.51 -26.28 8.00
N LEU A 547 2.61 -26.30 7.23
CA LEU A 547 2.59 -26.69 5.82
C LEU A 547 2.10 -28.13 5.65
N LYS A 548 2.61 -29.07 6.45
CA LYS A 548 2.18 -30.47 6.40
C LYS A 548 0.66 -30.60 6.60
N GLN A 549 0.11 -29.90 7.59
CA GLN A 549 -1.34 -29.87 7.83
C GLN A 549 -2.12 -29.31 6.63
N ALA A 550 -1.61 -28.28 5.97
CA ALA A 550 -2.25 -27.71 4.77
C ALA A 550 -2.25 -28.68 3.58
N VAL A 551 -1.15 -29.38 3.35
CA VAL A 551 -1.05 -30.43 2.32
C VAL A 551 -2.04 -31.56 2.61
N GLU A 552 -2.13 -32.02 3.86
CA GLU A 552 -3.10 -33.06 4.25
C GLU A 552 -4.56 -32.63 4.00
N ILE A 553 -4.91 -31.38 4.30
CA ILE A 553 -6.24 -30.83 4.03
C ILE A 553 -6.55 -30.80 2.53
N LEU A 554 -5.59 -30.37 1.69
CA LEU A 554 -5.79 -30.31 0.24
C LEU A 554 -5.72 -31.66 -0.46
N THR A 555 -5.11 -32.67 0.16
CA THR A 555 -5.05 -34.04 -0.38
C THR A 555 -6.35 -34.81 -0.12
N ASN A 556 -7.01 -34.53 1.02
CA ASN A 556 -8.24 -35.20 1.44
C ASN A 556 -9.52 -34.55 0.89
N ASN A 557 -9.42 -33.36 0.27
CA ASN A 557 -10.47 -32.67 -0.46
C ASN A 557 -10.28 -32.84 -1.97
#